data_AF-A0A964ZYV1-F1
#
_entry.id   AF-A0A964ZYV1-F1
#
_cell.length_a   1.000
_cell.length_b   1.000
_cell.length_c   1.000
_cell.angle_alpha   90.00
_cell.angle_beta   90.00
_cell.angle_gamma   90.00
#
_symmetry.space_group_name_H-M   'P 1'
#
loop_
_entity.id
_entity.type
_entity.pdbx_description
1 polymer ?
#
loop_
_entity_poly.entity_id
_entity_poly.type
_entity_poly.pdbx_seq_one_letter_code
_entity_poly.pdbx_strand_id
1 'polypeptide(L)'
;MNHQSAYEHDAIRHPDREMRAHEAQHESLRLWLRLLSCSLLIEGEIRQRLREHFDVTLSRFDLLAQLERHREGLTMGELTRR
;
A
#
# COMPACT_ATOMS: atom_id res chain seq x y z
N MET A 1 33.71 42.04 -36.81
CA MET A 1 34.29 41.94 -35.45
C MET A 1 33.46 42.81 -34.53
N ASN A 2 32.76 42.34 -33.50
CA ASN A 2 33.12 41.27 -32.57
C ASN A 2 32.01 40.22 -32.34
N HIS A 3 32.43 38.97 -32.48
CA HIS A 3 31.76 37.76 -32.04
C HIS A 3 31.93 37.59 -30.52
N GLN A 4 31.10 38.25 -29.70
CA GLN A 4 31.10 38.00 -28.26
C GLN A 4 29.68 37.89 -27.65
N SER A 5 28.67 37.59 -28.47
CA SER A 5 27.27 37.48 -28.04
C SER A 5 26.73 36.03 -28.06
N ALA A 6 27.59 35.00 -28.05
CA ALA A 6 27.16 33.62 -28.33
C ALA A 6 27.62 32.52 -27.33
N TYR A 7 28.23 32.85 -26.20
CA TYR A 7 28.54 31.90 -25.12
C TYR A 7 28.21 32.65 -23.81
N GLU A 8 27.33 32.25 -22.89
CA GLU A 8 26.98 30.91 -22.40
C GLU A 8 25.58 30.99 -21.74
N HIS A 9 24.55 30.62 -22.50
CA HIS A 9 23.16 30.58 -22.06
C HIS A 9 22.81 29.15 -21.58
N ASP A 10 23.53 28.63 -20.57
CA ASP A 10 23.24 27.28 -20.03
C ASP A 10 23.73 27.00 -18.60
N ALA A 11 23.54 27.95 -17.67
CA ALA A 11 23.95 27.75 -16.26
C ALA A 11 22.80 27.80 -15.24
N ILE A 12 21.54 27.65 -15.68
CA ILE A 12 20.42 27.39 -14.76
C ILE A 12 19.94 25.96 -14.97
N ARG A 13 20.83 25.00 -14.74
CA ARG A 13 20.49 23.58 -14.62
C ARG A 13 19.62 23.42 -13.37
N HIS A 14 18.29 23.53 -13.53
CA HIS A 14 17.26 23.46 -12.49
C HIS A 14 17.53 22.39 -11.41
N PRO A 15 18.10 22.73 -10.24
CA PRO A 15 18.23 21.78 -9.12
C PRO A 15 16.89 21.56 -8.38
N ASP A 16 15.83 22.25 -8.80
CA ASP A 16 14.59 22.39 -8.02
C ASP A 16 13.50 21.37 -8.42
N ARG A 17 13.54 20.80 -9.63
CA ARG A 17 12.54 19.80 -10.07
C ARG A 17 12.87 18.39 -9.62
N GLU A 18 14.14 18.00 -9.74
CA GLU A 18 14.60 16.67 -9.33
C GLU A 18 14.51 16.49 -7.80
N MET A 19 14.83 17.53 -7.02
CA MET A 19 14.70 17.52 -5.55
C MET A 19 13.24 17.38 -5.10
N ARG A 20 12.31 18.16 -5.68
CA ARG A 20 10.87 18.10 -5.36
C ARG A 20 10.24 16.77 -5.75
N ALA A 21 10.64 16.19 -6.89
CA ALA A 21 10.20 14.87 -7.30
C ALA A 21 10.66 13.80 -6.29
N HIS A 22 11.89 13.89 -5.82
CA HIS A 22 12.45 12.99 -4.82
C HIS A 22 11.77 13.14 -3.45
N GLU A 23 11.46 14.37 -3.03
CA GLU A 23 10.67 14.64 -1.82
C GLU A 23 9.24 14.07 -1.90
N ALA A 24 8.55 14.27 -3.02
CA ALA A 24 7.21 13.73 -3.25
C ALA A 24 7.19 12.18 -3.30
N GLN A 25 8.24 11.57 -3.86
CA GLN A 25 8.43 10.11 -3.81
C GLN A 25 8.61 9.62 -2.37
N HIS A 26 9.41 10.32 -1.56
CA HIS A 26 9.56 9.99 -0.15
C HIS A 26 8.27 10.19 0.65
N GLU A 27 7.46 11.20 0.35
CA GLU A 27 6.15 11.40 0.98
C GLU A 27 5.19 10.27 0.66
N SER A 28 5.14 9.84 -0.59
CA SER A 28 4.31 8.71 -1.04
C SER A 28 4.70 7.42 -0.35
N LEU A 29 6.01 7.14 -0.22
CA LEU A 29 6.51 5.98 0.52
C LEU A 29 6.17 6.06 2.02
N ARG A 30 6.38 7.22 2.66
CA ARG A 30 6.01 7.42 4.07
C ARG A 30 4.51 7.22 4.28
N LEU A 31 3.68 7.73 3.39
CA LEU A 31 2.23 7.51 3.43
C LEU A 31 1.89 6.03 3.31
N TRP A 32 2.47 5.33 2.33
CA TRP A 32 2.27 3.90 2.15
C TRP A 32 2.67 3.10 3.39
N LEU A 33 3.83 3.39 3.98
CA LEU A 33 4.28 2.75 5.21
C LEU A 33 3.32 3.03 6.38
N ARG A 34 2.82 4.26 6.51
CA ARG A 34 1.82 4.60 7.55
C ARG A 34 0.52 3.83 7.35
N LEU A 35 0.04 3.71 6.11
CA LEU A 35 -1.14 2.91 5.79
C LEU A 35 -0.91 1.44 6.09
N LEU A 36 0.25 0.89 5.71
CA LEU A 36 0.64 -0.48 6.03
C LEU A 36 0.68 -0.71 7.55
N SER A 37 1.32 0.18 8.31
CA SER A 37 1.36 0.09 9.77
C SER A 37 -0.05 0.16 10.37
N CYS A 38 -0.91 1.04 9.88
CA CYS A 38 -2.29 1.12 10.33
C CYS A 38 -3.06 -0.18 10.05
N SER A 39 -2.93 -0.75 8.85
CA SER A 39 -3.54 -2.03 8.49
C SER A 39 -3.04 -3.17 9.38
N LEU A 40 -1.74 -3.24 9.65
CA LEU A 40 -1.16 -4.27 10.52
C LEU A 40 -1.65 -4.15 11.97
N LEU A 41 -1.82 -2.93 12.49
CA LEU A 41 -2.38 -2.70 13.82
C LEU A 41 -3.84 -3.18 13.90
N ILE A 42 -4.66 -2.82 12.91
CA ILE A 42 -6.06 -3.24 12.83
C ILE A 42 -6.16 -4.77 12.71
N GLU A 43 -5.36 -5.39 11.84
CA GLU A 43 -5.34 -6.84 11.67
C GLU A 43 -4.91 -7.55 12.95
N GLY A 44 -3.90 -7.02 13.65
CA GLY A 44 -3.45 -7.54 14.93
C GLY A 44 -4.55 -7.55 15.99
N GLU A 45 -5.27 -6.44 16.13
CA GLU A 45 -6.39 -6.29 17.05
C GLU A 45 -7.54 -7.25 16.71
N ILE A 46 -7.93 -7.34 15.44
CA ILE A 46 -8.99 -8.26 14.98
C ILE A 46 -8.59 -9.70 15.32
N ARG A 47 -7.34 -10.09 15.01
CA ARG A 47 -6.84 -11.44 15.27
C ARG A 47 -6.80 -11.75 16.76
N GLN A 48 -6.44 -10.78 17.59
CA GLN A 48 -6.48 -10.92 19.05
C GLN A 48 -7.92 -11.16 19.52
N ARG A 49 -8.86 -10.30 19.15
CA ARG A 49 -10.28 -10.44 19.54
C ARG A 49 -10.90 -11.75 19.08
N LEU A 50 -10.61 -12.19 17.86
CA LEU A 50 -11.11 -13.48 17.35
C LEU A 50 -10.62 -14.67 18.19
N ARG A 51 -9.36 -14.64 18.63
CA ARG A 51 -8.83 -15.70 19.50
C ARG A 51 -9.40 -15.62 20.90
N GLU A 52 -9.43 -14.44 21.50
CA GLU A 52 -9.87 -14.26 22.89
C GLU A 52 -11.35 -14.54 23.10
N HIS A 53 -12.19 -14.16 22.15
CA HIS A 53 -13.65 -14.26 22.30
C HIS A 53 -14.26 -15.49 21.62
N PHE A 54 -13.60 -16.06 20.60
CA PHE A 54 -14.21 -17.09 19.76
C PHE A 54 -13.30 -18.30 19.49
N ASP A 55 -12.07 -18.32 20.02
CA ASP A 55 -11.07 -19.37 19.78
C ASP A 55 -10.88 -19.71 18.29
N VAL A 56 -10.94 -18.67 17.45
CA VAL A 56 -10.86 -18.80 15.99
C VAL A 56 -9.74 -17.96 15.39
N THR A 57 -9.14 -18.47 14.31
CA THR A 57 -8.15 -17.73 13.53
C THR A 57 -8.83 -16.86 12.48
N LEU A 58 -8.16 -15.79 12.06
CA LEU A 58 -8.64 -14.93 10.97
C LEU A 58 -8.95 -15.74 9.70
N SER A 59 -8.07 -16.65 9.29
CA SER A 59 -8.29 -17.50 8.10
C SER A 59 -9.50 -18.43 8.23
N ARG A 60 -9.76 -18.99 9.42
CA ARG A 60 -10.97 -19.81 9.62
C ARG A 60 -12.22 -18.94 9.58
N PHE A 61 -12.18 -17.76 10.20
CA PHE A 61 -13.27 -16.79 10.12
C PHE A 61 -13.57 -16.39 8.67
N ASP A 62 -12.53 -16.07 7.89
CA ASP A 62 -12.69 -15.68 6.48
C ASP A 62 -13.37 -16.79 5.68
N LEU A 63 -12.98 -18.05 5.89
CA LEU A 63 -13.62 -19.20 5.26
C LEU A 63 -15.10 -19.32 5.64
N LEU A 64 -15.42 -19.19 6.94
CA LEU A 64 -16.80 -19.26 7.42
C LEU A 64 -17.64 -18.12 6.85
N ALA A 65 -17.10 -16.90 6.77
CA ALA A 65 -17.77 -15.75 6.18
C ALA A 65 -18.00 -15.92 4.67
N GLN A 66 -17.10 -16.60 3.96
CA GLN A 66 -17.31 -16.95 2.55
C GLN A 66 -18.45 -17.96 2.38
N LEU A 67 -18.49 -18.99 3.22
CA LEU A 67 -19.58 -19.99 3.19
C LEU A 67 -20.93 -19.37 3.54
N GLU A 68 -20.97 -18.45 4.51
CA GLU A 68 -22.20 -17.73 4.88
C GLU A 68 -22.77 -16.92 3.71
N ARG A 69 -21.91 -16.18 2.99
CA ARG A 69 -22.32 -15.37 1.83
C ARG A 69 -22.81 -16.20 0.63
N HIS A 70 -22.42 -17.46 0.55
CA HIS A 70 -22.77 -18.36 -0.55
C HIS A 70 -23.60 -19.55 -0.03
N ARG A 71 -24.88 -19.27 0.26
CA ARG A 71 -25.82 -20.23 0.89
C ARG A 71 -26.08 -21.51 0.08
N GLU A 72 -25.85 -21.50 -1.23
CA GLU A 72 -25.89 -22.71 -2.07
C GLU A 72 -24.68 -23.65 -1.88
N GLY A 73 -23.68 -23.23 -1.11
CA GLY A 73 -22.42 -23.96 -0.92
C GLY A 73 -21.41 -23.63 -2.02
N LEU A 74 -20.13 -23.59 -1.65
CA LEU A 74 -19.02 -23.39 -2.58
C LEU A 74 -18.32 -24.74 -2.82
N THR A 75 -17.92 -24.99 -4.05
CA THR A 75 -17.02 -26.12 -4.35
C THR A 75 -15.60 -25.82 -3.83
N MET A 76 -14.83 -26.84 -3.43
CA MET A 76 -13.43 -26.63 -2.96
C MET A 76 -12.54 -25.90 -3.98
N GLY A 77 -12.85 -26.03 -5.28
CA GLY A 77 -12.15 -25.33 -6.36
C GLY A 77 -12.42 -23.81 -6.40
N GLU A 78 -13.55 -23.37 -5.86
CA GLU A 78 -13.92 -21.95 -5.76
C GLU A 78 -13.38 -21.33 -4.47
N LEU A 79 -13.32 -22.11 -3.38
CA LEU A 79 -12.74 -21.72 -2.10
C LEU A 79 -11.24 -21.41 -2.16
N THR A 80 -10.50 -22.06 -3.07
CA THR A 80 -9.02 -21.95 -3.12
C THR A 80 -8.52 -20.85 -4.07
N ARG A 81 -9.40 -20.24 -4.89
CA ARG A 81 -9.01 -19.31 -5.97
C ARG A 81 -9.05 -17.82 -5.56
N ARG A 82 -9.42 -17.52 -4.31
CA ARG A 82 -9.62 -16.16 -3.81
C ARG A 82 -8.84 -15.95 -2.52
#